data_AF-A4J3X7-F1
#
_entry.id   AF-A4J3X7-F1
#
_cell.length_a   1.000
_cell.length_b   1.000
_cell.length_c   1.000
_cell.angle_alpha   90.00
_cell.angle_beta   90.00
_cell.angle_gamma   90.00
#
_symmetry.space_group_name_H-M   'P 1'
#
loop_
_entity.id
_entity.type
_entity.pdbx_description
1 polymer ?
#
loop_
_entity_poly.entity_id
_entity_poly.type
_entity_poly.pdbx_seq_one_letter_code
_entity_poly.pdbx_strand_id
1 'polypeptide(L)'
;MPKITQCKRDEYKGGGEFIVAKLTQKEIQNNLLKQAYDGEVLRQAKYSYLMDIIKDKRLKKLFKVFAMTARGHIAELKQEMQNLDIK
;
A
#
# COMPACT_ATOMS: atom_id res chain seq x y z
N MET A 1 39.91 13.62 11.21
CA MET A 1 39.27 12.39 10.68
C MET A 1 37.77 12.63 10.64
N PRO A 2 37.00 12.15 9.65
CA PRO A 2 37.38 11.35 8.48
C PRO A 2 37.50 12.21 7.20
N LYS A 3 38.27 11.69 6.24
CA LYS A 3 38.48 12.26 4.91
C LYS A 3 37.31 11.87 4.02
N ILE A 4 36.69 12.86 3.37
CA ILE A 4 35.72 12.64 2.29
C ILE A 4 36.48 11.94 1.17
N THR A 5 36.29 10.63 1.06
CA THR A 5 36.86 9.86 -0.03
C THR A 5 35.99 10.15 -1.24
N GLN A 6 36.54 10.93 -2.17
CA GLN A 6 35.95 11.14 -3.49
C GLN A 6 35.79 9.77 -4.15
N CYS A 7 34.55 9.29 -4.28
CA CYS A 7 34.23 8.25 -5.24
C CYS A 7 34.60 8.80 -6.62
N LYS A 8 35.49 8.07 -7.31
CA LYS A 8 35.95 8.39 -8.65
C LYS A 8 34.76 8.51 -9.60
N ARG A 9 34.75 9.60 -10.37
CA ARG A 9 33.90 9.76 -11.54
C ARG A 9 34.42 8.81 -12.61
N ASP A 10 33.89 7.59 -12.61
CA ASP A 10 34.02 6.72 -13.77
C ASP A 10 33.01 7.18 -14.84
N GLU A 11 33.49 7.09 -16.07
CA GLU A 11 33.09 7.87 -17.23
C GLU A 11 31.64 7.63 -17.70
N TYR A 12 30.92 8.71 -17.97
CA TYR A 12 29.67 8.68 -18.73
C TYR A 12 29.96 8.23 -20.18
N LYS A 13 29.64 6.98 -20.49
CA LYS A 13 29.44 6.50 -21.87
C LYS A 13 28.25 5.55 -21.90
N GLY A 14 27.23 5.91 -22.69
CA GLY A 14 26.10 5.02 -23.01
C GLY A 14 24.76 5.72 -22.86
N GLY A 15 24.01 5.81 -23.96
CA GLY A 15 22.73 6.51 -24.06
C GLY A 15 21.72 6.07 -23.01
N GLY A 16 21.04 7.05 -22.42
CA GLY A 16 19.93 6.84 -21.50
C GLY A 16 18.74 6.21 -22.22
N GLU A 17 18.77 4.89 -22.32
CA GLU A 17 17.54 4.11 -22.43
C GLU A 17 16.92 4.18 -21.02
N PHE A 18 15.84 4.96 -20.86
CA PHE A 18 14.96 4.82 -19.71
C PHE A 18 14.40 3.40 -19.77
N ILE A 19 15.10 2.45 -19.15
CA ILE A 19 14.57 1.10 -18.97
C ILE A 19 13.43 1.27 -17.98
N VAL A 20 12.20 1.46 -18.50
CA VAL A 20 11.00 1.16 -17.73
C VAL A 20 11.18 -0.29 -17.34
N ALA A 21 11.67 -0.54 -16.13
CA ALA A 21 11.88 -1.88 -15.61
C ALA A 21 10.55 -2.59 -15.77
N LYS A 22 10.47 -3.52 -16.72
CA LYS A 22 9.25 -4.28 -16.97
C LYS A 22 9.04 -5.12 -15.73
N LEU A 23 8.13 -4.66 -14.87
CA LEU A 23 7.75 -5.41 -13.69
C LEU A 23 7.32 -6.80 -14.14
N THR A 24 7.84 -7.80 -13.45
CA THR A 24 7.36 -9.16 -13.61
C THR A 24 5.91 -9.22 -13.17
N GLN A 25 5.15 -10.20 -13.69
CA GLN A 25 3.76 -10.41 -13.27
C GLN A 25 3.62 -10.56 -11.75
N LYS A 26 4.61 -11.18 -11.10
CA LYS A 26 4.69 -11.31 -9.65
C LYS A 26 4.83 -9.95 -8.95
N GLU A 27 5.71 -9.08 -9.43
CA GLU A 27 5.89 -7.74 -8.84
C GLU A 27 4.64 -6.86 -9.03
N ILE A 28 3.97 -6.97 -10.18
CA ILE A 28 2.69 -6.30 -10.43
C ILE A 28 1.65 -6.78 -9.41
N GLN A 29 1.48 -8.09 -9.26
CA GLN A 29 0.55 -8.67 -8.31
C GLN A 29 0.85 -8.26 -6.87
N ASN A 30 2.13 -8.27 -6.48
CA ASN A 30 2.57 -7.83 -5.15
C ASN A 30 2.21 -6.37 -4.88
N ASN A 31 2.50 -5.48 -5.85
CA ASN A 31 2.20 -4.06 -5.71
C ASN A 31 0.69 -3.82 -5.61
N LEU A 32 -0.12 -4.52 -6.42
CA LEU A 32 -1.57 -4.40 -6.38
C LEU A 32 -2.15 -4.86 -5.05
N LEU A 33 -1.70 -5.99 -4.50
CA LEU A 33 -2.17 -6.50 -3.21
C LEU A 33 -1.80 -5.57 -2.06
N LYS A 34 -0.58 -5.03 -2.06
CA LYS A 34 -0.16 -4.02 -1.07
C LYS A 34 -1.00 -2.76 -1.14
N GLN A 35 -1.20 -2.22 -2.34
CA GLN A 35 -2.03 -1.03 -2.54
C GLN A 35 -3.49 -1.26 -2.12
N ALA A 36 -4.04 -2.44 -2.42
CA ALA A 36 -5.38 -2.82 -1.99
C ALA A 36 -5.47 -2.90 -0.46
N TYR A 37 -4.49 -3.53 0.19
CA TYR A 37 -4.42 -3.64 1.65
C TYR A 37 -4.35 -2.27 2.31
N ASP A 38 -3.40 -1.44 1.90
CA ASP A 38 -3.23 -0.08 2.44
C ASP A 38 -4.49 0.77 2.22
N GLY A 39 -5.10 0.63 1.04
CA GLY A 39 -6.35 1.29 0.70
C GLY A 39 -7.50 0.90 1.63
N GLU A 40 -7.63 -0.39 1.98
CA GLU A 40 -8.66 -0.84 2.91
C GLU A 40 -8.36 -0.42 4.36
N VAL A 41 -7.10 -0.44 4.79
CA VAL A 41 -6.69 0.08 6.11
C VAL A 41 -7.11 1.54 6.27
N LEU A 42 -6.84 2.38 5.26
CA LEU A 42 -7.23 3.78 5.25
C LEU A 42 -8.77 3.95 5.25
N ARG A 43 -9.49 3.12 4.48
CA ARG A 43 -10.96 3.13 4.48
C ARG A 43 -11.53 2.76 5.84
N GLN A 44 -11.03 1.70 6.47
CA GLN A 44 -11.45 1.28 7.80
C GLN A 44 -11.26 2.41 8.82
N ALA A 45 -10.09 3.02 8.84
CA ALA A 45 -9.78 4.14 9.75
C ALA A 45 -10.71 5.33 9.50
N LYS A 46 -10.91 5.71 8.23
CA LYS A 46 -11.81 6.81 7.84
C LYS A 46 -13.24 6.57 8.32
N TYR A 47 -13.80 5.39 8.07
CA TYR A 47 -15.19 5.10 8.45
C TYR A 47 -15.36 4.95 9.96
N SER A 48 -14.37 4.44 10.66
CA SER A 48 -14.37 4.39 12.13
C SER A 48 -14.39 5.80 12.72
N TYR A 49 -13.54 6.69 12.21
CA TYR A 49 -13.53 8.09 12.63
C TYR A 49 -14.87 8.80 12.35
N LEU A 50 -15.45 8.61 11.14
CA LEU A 50 -16.75 9.18 10.79
C LEU A 50 -17.87 8.67 11.70
N MET A 51 -17.86 7.39 12.06
CA MET A 51 -18.80 6.81 13.01
C MET A 51 -18.74 7.48 14.39
N ASP A 52 -17.55 7.88 14.83
CA ASP A 52 -17.33 8.49 16.14
C ASP A 52 -17.82 9.94 16.20
N ILE A 53 -17.57 10.72 15.15
CA ILE A 53 -17.90 12.16 15.15
C ILE A 53 -19.34 12.47 14.71
N ILE A 54 -19.99 11.57 13.96
CA ILE A 54 -21.33 11.80 13.44
C ILE A 54 -22.41 11.54 14.49
N LYS A 55 -23.29 12.53 14.68
CA LYS A 55 -24.42 12.45 15.61
C LYS A 55 -25.63 11.70 15.05
N ASP A 56 -25.83 11.75 13.74
CA ASP A 56 -26.96 11.08 13.09
C ASP A 56 -26.86 9.55 13.22
N LYS A 57 -27.90 8.93 13.80
CA LYS A 57 -27.90 7.49 14.11
C LYS A 57 -27.91 6.62 12.85
N ARG A 58 -28.58 7.05 11.77
CA ARG A 58 -28.65 6.31 10.51
C ARG A 58 -27.28 6.28 9.83
N LEU A 59 -26.63 7.44 9.74
CA LEU A 59 -25.29 7.58 9.19
C LEU A 59 -24.26 6.83 10.03
N LYS A 60 -24.36 6.89 11.37
CA LYS A 60 -23.48 6.11 12.25
C LYS A 60 -23.56 4.61 11.97
N LYS A 61 -24.77 4.08 11.79
CA LYS A 61 -24.97 2.67 11.41
C LYS A 61 -24.35 2.34 10.05
N LEU A 62 -24.51 3.24 9.07
CA LEU A 62 -23.92 3.07 7.74
C LEU A 62 -22.39 3.02 7.79
N PHE A 63 -21.76 3.98 8.47
CA PHE A 63 -20.29 4.01 8.59
C PHE A 63 -19.74 2.83 9.40
N LYS A 64 -20.49 2.34 10.40
CA LYS A 64 -20.16 1.09 11.09
C LYS A 64 -20.11 -0.09 10.11
N VAL A 65 -21.09 -0.22 9.21
CA VAL A 65 -21.09 -1.28 8.19
C VAL A 65 -19.87 -1.15 7.29
N PHE A 66 -19.56 0.05 6.78
CA PHE A 66 -18.40 0.25 5.93
C PHE A 66 -17.07 -0.08 6.63
N ALA A 67 -16.91 0.30 7.90
CA ALA A 67 -15.73 -0.05 8.68
C ALA A 67 -15.60 -1.57 8.89
N MET A 68 -16.71 -2.27 9.16
CA MET A 68 -16.71 -3.73 9.29
C MET A 68 -16.40 -4.44 7.97
N THR A 69 -16.94 -3.96 6.85
CA THR A 69 -16.64 -4.49 5.52
C THR A 69 -15.16 -4.31 5.17
N ALA A 70 -14.61 -3.10 5.36
CA ALA A 70 -13.18 -2.85 5.14
C ALA A 70 -12.30 -3.75 6.01
N ARG A 71 -12.67 -3.97 7.28
CA ARG A 71 -11.98 -4.92 8.18
C ARG A 71 -12.01 -6.35 7.65
N GLY A 72 -13.12 -6.79 7.06
CA GLY A 72 -13.23 -8.10 6.39
C GLY A 72 -12.26 -8.22 5.22
N HIS A 73 -12.25 -7.24 4.32
CA HIS A 73 -11.34 -7.20 3.18
C HIS A 73 -9.86 -7.19 3.61
N ILE A 74 -9.51 -6.47 4.68
CA ILE A 74 -8.14 -6.48 5.24
C ILE A 74 -7.73 -7.89 5.66
N ALA A 75 -8.65 -8.64 6.28
CA ALA A 75 -8.36 -10.02 6.71
C ALA A 75 -8.14 -10.95 5.51
N GLU A 76 -9.01 -10.85 4.49
CA GLU A 76 -8.88 -11.61 3.25
C GLU A 76 -7.58 -11.27 2.50
N LEU A 77 -7.28 -9.97 2.31
CA LEU A 77 -6.05 -9.52 1.68
C LEU A 77 -4.81 -9.96 2.44
N LYS A 78 -4.84 -9.91 3.77
CA LYS A 78 -3.74 -10.38 4.61
C LYS A 78 -3.52 -11.88 4.45
N GLN A 79 -4.59 -12.67 4.38
CA GLN A 79 -4.52 -14.10 4.15
C GLN A 79 -3.92 -14.41 2.77
N GLU A 80 -4.37 -13.71 1.72
CA GLU A 80 -3.83 -13.88 0.36
C GLU A 80 -2.36 -13.45 0.27
N MET A 81 -1.98 -12.35 0.91
CA MET A 81 -0.58 -11.93 1.00
C MET A 81 0.29 -12.99 1.68
N GLN A 82 -0.20 -13.62 2.75
CA GLN A 82 0.50 -14.73 3.41
C GLN A 82 0.65 -15.96 2.49
N ASN A 83 -0.42 -16.32 1.77
CA ASN A 83 -0.40 -17.45 0.83
C ASN A 83 0.62 -17.25 -0.31
N LEU A 84 0.83 -16.00 -0.73
CA LEU A 84 1.72 -15.63 -1.83
C LEU A 84 3.14 -15.26 -1.36
N ASP A 85 3.44 -15.39 -0.07
CA ASP A 85 4.71 -14.97 0.57
C ASP A 85 5.05 -13.49 0.29
N ILE A 86 4.02 -12.63 0.36
CA ILE A 86 4.12 -11.19 0.19
C ILE A 86 4.19 -10.55 1.58
N LYS A 87 5.32 -9.89 1.87
CA LYS A 87 5.52 -9.13 3.11
C LYS A 87 4.98 -7.72 3.04
#